data_AF-A0A5E5PP61-F1
#
_entry.id   AF-A0A5E5PP61-F1
#
_cell.length_a   1.000
_cell.length_b   1.000
_cell.length_c   1.000
_cell.angle_alpha   90.00
_cell.angle_beta   90.00
_cell.angle_gamma   90.00
#
_symmetry.space_group_name_H-M   'P 1'
#
loop_
_entity.id
_entity.type
_entity.pdbx_description
1 polymer ?
#
loop_
_entity_poly.entity_id
_entity_poly.type
_entity_poly.pdbx_seq_one_letter_code
_entity_poly.pdbx_strand_id
1 'polypeptide(L)'
;MQTKTKKAVNQPKQEITPSIKHNVAVSDSSPVIDLDPMAGIQSSSSVTTGTIQIATGVAFDADIADTTDTDIKTIKVVLGGAGLNETNDKLVLDAELALNADIAKVTGKTIGTVSGLEYSYTHASKTL
;
A
#
# COMPACT_ATOMS: atom_id res chain seq x y z
N MET A 1 -45.77 -54.75 -62.27
CA MET A 1 -44.41 -54.35 -61.83
C MET A 1 -44.25 -52.85 -62.04
N GLN A 2 -44.02 -52.09 -60.96
CA GLN A 2 -43.05 -50.98 -60.83
C GLN A 2 -43.31 -50.29 -59.49
N THR A 3 -42.52 -50.68 -58.51
CA THR A 3 -42.40 -50.06 -57.19
C THR A 3 -41.65 -48.73 -57.33
N LYS A 4 -42.22 -47.63 -56.81
CA LYS A 4 -41.49 -46.35 -56.69
C LYS A 4 -41.04 -46.17 -55.25
N THR A 5 -39.74 -46.41 -55.02
CA THR A 5 -39.06 -46.21 -53.75
C THR A 5 -38.80 -44.72 -53.54
N LYS A 6 -39.34 -44.11 -52.48
CA LYS A 6 -38.97 -42.74 -52.08
C LYS A 6 -37.62 -42.79 -51.35
N LYS A 7 -36.64 -42.08 -51.92
CA LYS A 7 -35.28 -41.93 -51.40
C LYS A 7 -35.34 -41.05 -50.13
N ALA A 8 -34.84 -41.54 -49.00
CA ALA A 8 -34.67 -40.72 -47.80
C ALA A 8 -33.56 -39.69 -48.05
N VAL A 9 -33.86 -38.41 -47.78
CA VAL A 9 -32.87 -37.31 -47.83
C VAL A 9 -32.17 -37.29 -46.47
N ASN A 10 -30.88 -37.63 -46.44
CA ASN A 10 -30.05 -37.46 -45.24
C ASN A 10 -29.76 -35.97 -45.06
N GLN A 11 -30.37 -35.35 -44.05
CA GLN A 11 -30.09 -33.98 -43.66
C GLN A 11 -28.75 -33.96 -42.88
N PRO A 12 -27.79 -33.08 -43.21
CA PRO A 12 -26.51 -33.03 -42.51
C PRO A 12 -26.72 -32.65 -41.04
N LYS A 13 -26.13 -33.44 -40.13
CA LYS A 13 -26.10 -33.18 -38.69
C LYS A 13 -25.43 -31.83 -38.45
N GLN A 14 -26.18 -30.86 -37.95
CA GLN A 14 -25.64 -29.56 -37.58
C GLN A 14 -24.71 -29.73 -36.38
N GLU A 15 -23.40 -29.66 -36.62
CA GLU A 15 -22.39 -29.77 -35.57
C GLU A 15 -22.30 -28.42 -34.84
N ILE A 16 -22.92 -28.33 -33.66
CA ILE A 16 -22.74 -27.19 -32.76
C ILE A 16 -21.42 -27.37 -32.03
N THR A 17 -20.38 -26.63 -32.42
CA THR A 17 -19.15 -26.57 -31.62
C THR A 17 -19.48 -25.82 -30.32
N PRO A 18 -19.37 -26.45 -29.14
CA PRO A 18 -19.60 -25.74 -27.89
C PRO A 18 -18.50 -24.68 -27.71
N SER A 19 -18.90 -23.43 -27.54
CA SER A 19 -18.00 -22.33 -27.18
C SER A 19 -18.20 -22.00 -25.70
N ILE A 20 -17.14 -22.12 -24.91
CA ILE A 20 -17.12 -21.67 -23.51
C ILE A 20 -16.32 -20.37 -23.48
N LYS A 21 -16.98 -19.26 -23.12
CA LYS A 21 -16.29 -18.00 -22.81
C LYS A 21 -16.00 -17.96 -21.31
N HIS A 22 -14.71 -17.88 -20.97
CA HIS A 22 -14.27 -17.53 -19.62
C HIS A 22 -14.05 -16.03 -19.55
N ASN A 23 -14.77 -15.36 -18.65
CA ASN A 23 -14.53 -13.97 -18.32
C ASN A 23 -13.56 -13.92 -17.13
N VAL A 24 -12.34 -13.43 -17.35
CA VAL A 24 -11.42 -13.09 -16.27
C VAL A 24 -11.62 -11.61 -15.97
N ALA A 25 -12.03 -11.28 -14.75
CA ALA A 25 -12.02 -9.91 -14.26
C ALA A 25 -10.72 -9.69 -13.49
N VAL A 26 -9.98 -8.66 -13.86
CA VAL A 26 -8.81 -8.16 -13.13
C VAL A 26 -9.18 -6.78 -12.60
N SER A 27 -9.15 -6.60 -11.28
CA SER A 27 -9.35 -5.29 -10.63
C SER A 27 -8.01 -4.66 -10.31
N ASP A 28 -7.82 -3.39 -10.66
CA ASP A 28 -6.59 -2.60 -10.44
C ASP A 28 -6.81 -1.42 -9.46
N SER A 29 -7.91 -1.45 -8.71
CA SER A 29 -8.22 -0.42 -7.73
C SER A 29 -7.09 -0.32 -6.72
N SER A 30 -6.47 0.88 -6.65
CA SER A 30 -5.47 1.17 -5.63
C SER A 30 -6.07 1.00 -4.23
N PRO A 31 -5.32 0.46 -3.26
CA PRO A 31 -5.81 0.38 -1.89
C PRO A 31 -6.18 1.79 -1.42
N VAL A 32 -7.36 1.90 -0.85
CA VAL A 32 -7.84 3.14 -0.28
C VAL A 32 -7.25 3.23 1.12
N ILE A 33 -6.31 4.14 1.31
CA ILE A 33 -5.76 4.44 2.63
C ILE A 33 -6.72 5.41 3.31
N ASP A 34 -7.32 4.98 4.41
CA ASP A 34 -8.11 5.84 5.30
C ASP A 34 -7.31 6.07 6.58
N LEU A 35 -6.89 7.31 6.79
CA LEU A 35 -5.97 7.67 7.88
C LEU A 35 -6.67 8.22 9.13
N ASP A 36 -7.98 8.45 9.08
CA ASP A 36 -8.75 9.11 10.14
C ASP A 36 -10.07 8.36 10.39
N PRO A 37 -10.51 8.14 11.64
CA PRO A 37 -11.80 7.53 11.96
C PRO A 37 -13.05 8.35 11.55
N MET A 38 -12.89 9.57 11.00
CA MET A 38 -13.97 10.38 10.47
C MET A 38 -14.70 9.71 9.29
N ALA A 39 -15.97 10.06 9.08
CA ALA A 39 -16.76 9.47 8.00
C ALA A 39 -16.23 9.90 6.62
N GLY A 40 -15.87 8.92 5.79
CA GLY A 40 -15.39 9.09 4.42
C GLY A 40 -13.87 9.05 4.33
N ILE A 41 -13.37 8.66 3.15
CA ILE A 41 -11.95 8.38 2.91
C ILE A 41 -11.09 9.62 3.11
N GLN A 42 -10.16 9.58 4.06
CA GLN A 42 -9.13 10.61 4.21
C GLN A 42 -7.80 10.16 3.62
N SER A 43 -7.45 10.74 2.46
CA SER A 43 -6.16 10.50 1.80
C SER A 43 -5.00 11.34 2.37
N SER A 44 -5.27 12.21 3.35
CA SER A 44 -4.27 13.02 4.05
C SER A 44 -4.74 13.42 5.44
N SER A 45 -3.82 13.42 6.40
CA SER A 45 -3.98 13.99 7.76
C SER A 45 -2.84 14.98 8.02
N SER A 46 -3.09 16.03 8.81
CA SER A 46 -2.06 17.02 9.15
C SER A 46 -2.25 17.56 10.56
N VAL A 47 -1.16 17.63 11.32
CA VAL A 47 -1.14 18.19 12.67
C VAL A 47 -0.22 19.41 12.70
N THR A 48 -0.73 20.54 13.20
CA THR A 48 0.08 21.74 13.47
C THR A 48 0.36 21.82 14.96
N THR A 49 1.63 21.96 15.33
CA THR A 49 2.06 21.94 16.73
C THR A 49 2.93 23.14 17.08
N GLY A 50 2.91 23.50 18.35
CA GLY A 50 3.81 24.49 18.95
C GLY A 50 4.89 23.86 19.81
N THR A 51 5.89 24.65 20.20
CA THR A 51 7.05 24.21 21.00
C THR A 51 6.67 23.54 22.33
N ILE A 52 5.63 24.05 23.02
CA ILE A 52 5.14 23.46 24.27
C ILE A 52 4.59 22.05 24.05
N GLN A 53 3.87 21.84 22.95
CA GLN A 53 3.30 20.54 22.61
C GLN A 53 4.39 19.56 22.15
N ILE A 54 5.39 20.04 21.41
CA ILE A 54 6.57 19.23 21.03
C ILE A 54 7.31 18.75 22.29
N ALA A 55 7.46 19.60 23.30
CA ALA A 55 8.12 19.21 24.56
C ALA A 55 7.37 18.10 25.32
N THR A 56 6.04 18.00 25.14
CA THR A 56 5.24 16.90 25.71
C THR A 56 5.15 15.67 24.79
N GLY A 57 5.57 15.80 23.53
CA GLY A 57 5.31 14.85 22.46
C GLY A 57 3.95 15.10 21.81
N VAL A 58 3.92 14.99 20.47
CA VAL A 58 2.68 15.07 19.69
C VAL A 58 2.63 13.90 18.73
N ALA A 59 1.51 13.18 18.74
CA ALA A 59 1.24 12.15 17.74
C ALA A 59 0.99 12.82 16.39
N PHE A 60 1.60 12.27 15.32
CA PHE A 60 1.25 12.66 13.95
C PHE A 60 -0.20 12.33 13.65
N ASP A 61 -0.67 11.21 14.18
CA ASP A 61 -2.07 10.82 14.17
C ASP A 61 -2.29 9.96 15.42
N ALA A 62 -3.28 10.33 16.24
CA ALA A 62 -3.53 9.70 17.54
C ALA A 62 -4.43 8.48 17.43
N ASP A 63 -5.22 8.41 16.35
CA ASP A 63 -6.33 7.46 16.20
C ASP A 63 -6.21 6.67 14.90
N ILE A 64 -4.97 6.29 14.53
CA ILE A 64 -4.74 5.39 13.39
C ILE A 64 -5.40 4.05 13.67
N ALA A 65 -6.44 3.72 12.91
CA ALA A 65 -7.07 2.40 12.95
C ALA A 65 -6.13 1.33 12.40
N ASP A 66 -6.26 0.10 12.90
CA ASP A 66 -5.56 -1.04 12.33
C ASP A 66 -5.95 -1.19 10.85
N THR A 67 -4.93 -1.24 9.98
CA THR A 67 -5.16 -1.54 8.56
C THR A 67 -5.76 -2.93 8.40
N THR A 68 -6.81 -3.05 7.57
CA THR A 68 -7.30 -4.36 7.14
C THR A 68 -6.48 -4.94 5.99
N ASP A 69 -5.67 -4.12 5.33
CA ASP A 69 -4.79 -4.55 4.24
C ASP A 69 -3.55 -5.26 4.78
N THR A 70 -3.38 -6.51 4.37
CA THR A 70 -2.24 -7.36 4.75
C THR A 70 -1.03 -7.22 3.84
N ASP A 71 -1.12 -6.38 2.79
CA ASP A 71 -0.12 -6.27 1.73
C ASP A 71 0.71 -4.98 1.80
N ILE A 72 0.54 -4.15 2.84
CA ILE A 72 1.39 -2.99 3.08
C ILE A 72 2.81 -3.47 3.43
N LYS A 73 3.78 -3.18 2.55
CA LYS A 73 5.18 -3.63 2.71
C LYS A 73 6.14 -2.54 3.15
N THR A 74 5.78 -1.28 2.99
CA THR A 74 6.70 -0.15 3.19
C THR A 74 5.94 1.10 3.57
N ILE A 75 6.48 1.83 4.55
CA ILE A 75 6.11 3.21 4.85
C ILE A 75 7.28 4.07 4.38
N LYS A 76 6.98 5.14 3.64
CA LYS A 76 7.98 6.12 3.22
C LYS A 76 7.77 7.40 4.01
N VAL A 77 8.82 7.89 4.67
CA VAL A 77 8.76 9.16 5.40
C VAL A 77 9.75 10.13 4.78
N VAL A 78 9.29 11.33 4.42
CA VAL A 78 10.16 12.40 3.91
C VAL A 78 10.20 13.53 4.92
N LEU A 79 11.40 13.85 5.40
CA LEU A 79 11.63 14.94 6.35
C LEU A 79 11.85 16.26 5.61
N GLY A 80 11.31 17.36 6.12
CA GLY A 80 11.45 18.67 5.48
C GLY A 80 10.94 19.83 6.33
N GLY A 81 10.82 21.00 5.69
CA GLY A 81 10.43 22.25 6.32
C GLY A 81 11.60 23.22 6.52
N ALA A 82 11.31 24.52 6.54
CA ALA A 82 12.33 25.57 6.60
C ALA A 82 13.18 25.55 7.89
N GLY A 83 12.69 24.89 8.95
CA GLY A 83 13.37 24.76 10.23
C GLY A 83 14.16 23.47 10.43
N LEU A 84 14.14 22.53 9.48
CA LEU A 84 14.89 21.27 9.61
C LEU A 84 16.40 21.57 9.67
N ASN A 85 17.04 21.14 10.76
CA ASN A 85 18.45 21.30 10.99
C ASN A 85 19.13 19.92 11.05
N GLU A 86 19.59 19.42 9.91
CA GLU A 86 20.16 18.06 9.79
C GLU A 86 21.41 17.81 10.67
N THR A 87 22.03 18.86 11.20
CA THR A 87 23.15 18.75 12.14
C THR A 87 22.69 18.50 13.58
N ASN A 88 21.57 19.09 13.99
CA ASN A 88 21.10 19.06 15.38
C ASN A 88 19.85 18.20 15.58
N ASP A 89 19.02 18.08 14.55
CA ASP A 89 17.81 17.27 14.56
C ASP A 89 18.17 15.81 14.34
N LYS A 90 17.47 14.94 15.07
CA LYS A 90 17.62 13.49 15.00
C LYS A 90 16.26 12.83 14.84
N LEU A 91 16.22 11.72 14.11
CA LEU A 91 15.07 10.82 14.11
C LEU A 91 15.36 9.69 15.11
N VAL A 92 14.38 9.35 15.95
CA VAL A 92 14.53 8.23 16.89
C VAL A 92 13.56 7.13 16.49
N LEU A 93 14.10 5.95 16.20
CA LEU A 93 13.35 4.71 15.95
C LEU A 93 13.65 3.71 17.08
N ASP A 94 14.42 2.64 16.81
CA ASP A 94 15.05 1.79 17.83
C ASP A 94 16.33 2.41 18.41
N ALA A 95 16.92 3.36 17.69
CA ALA A 95 18.07 4.15 18.09
C ALA A 95 17.98 5.57 17.51
N GLU A 96 18.82 6.48 18.00
CA GLU A 96 18.99 7.79 17.37
C GLU A 96 19.65 7.66 15.99
N LEU A 97 19.06 8.31 15.00
CA LEU A 97 19.51 8.38 13.62
C LEU A 97 19.91 9.82 13.31
N ALA A 98 21.16 10.00 12.89
CA ALA A 98 21.64 11.28 12.38
C ALA A 98 21.01 11.55 11.00
N LEU A 99 20.64 12.80 10.74
CA LEU A 99 19.98 13.20 9.48
C LEU A 99 20.97 13.75 8.44
N ASN A 100 22.25 13.90 8.79
CA ASN A 100 23.29 14.47 7.92
C ASN A 100 24.10 13.42 7.14
N ALA A 101 23.69 12.16 7.14
CA ALA A 101 24.37 11.09 6.42
C ALA A 101 23.39 9.97 6.04
N ASP A 102 23.74 9.20 5.02
CA ASP A 102 22.98 8.00 4.68
C ASP A 102 23.09 6.94 5.78
N ILE A 103 22.01 6.18 5.95
CA ILE A 103 21.97 5.02 6.83
C ILE A 103 21.71 3.81 5.95
N ALA A 104 22.72 2.94 5.88
CA ALA A 104 22.60 1.67 5.19
C ALA A 104 21.44 0.86 5.78
N LYS A 105 20.80 0.04 4.93
CA LYS A 105 19.67 -0.78 5.34
C LYS A 105 20.03 -1.63 6.57
N VAL A 106 19.23 -1.50 7.61
CA VAL A 106 19.28 -2.35 8.80
C VAL A 106 18.07 -3.28 8.81
N THR A 107 18.20 -4.42 9.48
CA THR A 107 17.17 -5.46 9.51
C THR A 107 16.94 -5.98 10.93
N GLY A 108 15.79 -6.63 11.14
CA GLY A 108 15.46 -7.29 12.40
C GLY A 108 15.26 -6.33 13.58
N LYS A 109 14.91 -5.07 13.31
CA LYS A 109 14.72 -4.04 14.34
C LYS A 109 13.36 -4.17 15.01
N THR A 110 13.28 -3.71 16.25
CA THR A 110 12.02 -3.62 17.00
C THR A 110 11.78 -2.17 17.35
N ILE A 111 10.62 -1.64 16.97
CA ILE A 111 10.17 -0.29 17.30
C ILE A 111 8.84 -0.43 18.04
N GLY A 112 8.81 0.03 19.30
CA GLY A 112 7.67 -0.24 20.18
C GLY A 112 7.43 -1.74 20.34
N THR A 113 6.23 -2.20 19.96
CA THR A 113 5.83 -3.62 20.00
C THR A 113 6.05 -4.36 18.67
N VAL A 114 6.40 -3.64 17.59
CA VAL A 114 6.53 -4.21 16.25
C VAL A 114 7.98 -4.67 16.04
N SER A 115 8.16 -5.95 15.76
CA SER A 115 9.47 -6.59 15.59
C SER A 115 9.69 -7.06 14.15
N GLY A 116 10.96 -7.21 13.75
CA GLY A 116 11.32 -7.67 12.40
C GLY A 116 11.34 -6.57 11.34
N LEU A 117 11.35 -5.30 11.77
CA LEU A 117 11.38 -4.15 10.87
C LEU A 117 12.73 -3.99 10.19
N GLU A 118 12.68 -3.43 8.99
CA GLU A 118 13.84 -3.04 8.21
C GLU A 118 13.68 -1.58 7.80
N TYR A 119 14.75 -0.80 7.84
CA TYR A 119 14.73 0.59 7.37
C TYR A 119 16.11 1.01 6.86
N SER A 120 16.12 2.06 6.05
CA SER A 120 17.31 2.76 5.55
C SER A 120 17.00 4.25 5.51
N TYR A 121 18.01 5.10 5.48
CA TYR A 121 17.79 6.54 5.28
C TYR A 121 18.71 7.05 4.18
N THR A 122 18.13 7.82 3.25
CA THR A 122 18.87 8.53 2.20
C THR A 122 18.86 10.02 2.50
N HIS A 123 20.03 10.58 2.82
CA HIS A 123 20.20 11.98 3.18
C HIS A 123 19.83 12.91 2.02
N ALA A 124 20.25 12.58 0.79
CA ALA A 124 19.99 13.43 -0.38
C ALA A 124 18.49 13.68 -0.63
N SER A 125 17.65 12.68 -0.38
CA SER A 125 16.19 12.78 -0.53
C SER A 125 15.45 12.93 0.80
N LYS A 126 16.18 12.99 1.92
CA LYS A 126 15.66 13.04 3.30
C LYS A 126 14.58 11.99 3.55
N THR A 127 14.78 10.81 2.98
CA THR A 127 13.78 9.74 2.94
C THR A 127 14.21 8.61 3.83
N LEU A 128 13.34 8.23 4.77
CA LEU A 128 13.33 6.92 5.42
C LEU A 128 12.55 5.93 4.55
#